data_AF-A0A3P3ZD92-F1
#
_entry.id   AF-A0A3P3ZD92-F1
#
_cell.length_a   1.000
_cell.length_b   1.000
_cell.length_c   1.000
_cell.angle_alpha   90.00
_cell.angle_beta   90.00
_cell.angle_gamma   90.00
#
_symmetry.space_group_name_H-M   'P 1'
#
loop_
_entity.id
_entity.type
_entity.pdbx_description
1 polymer ?
#
loop_
_entity_poly.entity_id
_entity_poly.type
_entity_poly.pdbx_seq_one_letter_code
_entity_poly.pdbx_strand_id
1 'polypeptide(L)'
;MASQPISIHYKQMEEWLEDRKAVFSRKHKKEFNELLSIAPQLVQMAQYDIPAVEKQMKRNETAIEECHRVCDETQRTQLKLWERRSDVLKEYGVEVAAADGGVGVTSAVDQRVREACAKVNTAFREYTRACMKGFKLHYNAFLMRSAAGRYGADPFAFHFPWLQRAFSEVEYLPVDASSVATCASGEDTDVAGPHIDWGDDGDGAEGAVAELAKAAVHISWDATEMEARLVEDDSLPATDGLHFSIDIGSTKHRVNVLAELEAVACFCRERGTADLLECATETESLRDFLSNSKEGELARMRESYRTKSSLVDRIERFEHQIMVAKNRSVAHAAKMRDASDELEKFKVQHDELVSRLRSMRDEALTHLEYMFPERKILIVGDLNKFLA
;
A
#
# COMPACT_ATOMS: atom_id res chain seq x y z
N MET A 1 58.76 -58.86 -19.24
CA MET A 1 58.55 -57.44 -19.64
C MET A 1 57.09 -57.12 -19.37
N ALA A 2 56.77 -56.08 -18.60
CA ALA A 2 55.38 -55.70 -18.37
C ALA A 2 54.79 -55.21 -19.70
N SER A 3 53.79 -55.93 -20.21
CA SER A 3 53.07 -55.57 -21.43
C SER A 3 52.43 -54.19 -21.28
N GLN A 4 52.53 -53.34 -22.31
CA GLN A 4 51.90 -52.01 -22.27
C GLN A 4 50.37 -52.18 -22.09
N PRO A 5 49.73 -51.36 -21.23
CA PRO A 5 48.30 -51.43 -21.01
C PRO A 5 47.52 -51.09 -22.29
N ILE A 6 46.35 -51.72 -22.46
CA ILE A 6 45.40 -51.37 -23.52
C ILE A 6 44.48 -50.29 -22.97
N SER A 7 44.58 -49.07 -23.49
CA SER A 7 43.64 -47.99 -23.20
C SER A 7 42.61 -47.89 -24.33
N ILE A 8 41.32 -48.04 -24.00
CA ILE A 8 40.20 -47.89 -24.94
C ILE A 8 39.40 -46.67 -24.51
N HIS A 9 39.22 -45.70 -25.41
CA HIS A 9 38.32 -44.59 -25.14
C HIS A 9 36.87 -45.08 -25.29
N TYR A 10 36.00 -44.89 -24.29
CA TYR A 10 34.64 -45.46 -24.34
C TYR A 10 33.82 -45.04 -25.57
N LYS A 11 34.00 -43.78 -26.03
CA LYS A 11 33.40 -43.26 -27.29
C LYS A 11 33.79 -44.03 -28.55
N GLN A 12 34.96 -44.68 -28.54
CA GLN A 12 35.50 -45.43 -29.66
C GLN A 12 35.42 -46.94 -29.44
N MET A 13 34.84 -47.38 -28.32
CA MET A 13 34.83 -48.78 -27.95
C MET A 13 34.07 -49.64 -28.96
N GLU A 14 32.93 -49.16 -29.48
CA GLU A 14 32.15 -49.85 -30.50
C GLU A 14 32.93 -50.01 -31.81
N GLU A 15 33.51 -48.92 -32.33
CA GLU A 15 34.36 -48.93 -33.53
C GLU A 15 35.58 -49.85 -33.34
N TRP A 16 36.22 -49.77 -32.17
CA TRP A 16 37.38 -50.60 -31.83
C TRP A 16 37.05 -52.09 -31.78
N LEU A 17 35.84 -52.45 -31.33
CA LEU A 17 35.33 -53.82 -31.34
C LEU A 17 35.03 -54.28 -32.77
N GLU A 18 34.32 -53.48 -33.56
CA GLU A 18 33.96 -53.81 -34.95
C GLU A 18 35.19 -54.02 -35.85
N ASP A 19 36.23 -53.18 -35.72
CA ASP A 19 37.51 -53.35 -36.42
C ASP A 19 38.16 -54.73 -36.20
N ARG A 20 37.88 -55.34 -35.05
CA ARG A 20 38.47 -56.61 -34.61
C ARG A 20 37.47 -57.76 -34.63
N LYS A 21 36.30 -57.56 -35.25
CA LYS A 21 35.21 -58.54 -35.37
C LYS A 21 35.71 -59.89 -35.87
N ALA A 22 36.57 -59.94 -36.89
CA ALA A 22 37.05 -61.18 -37.48
C ALA A 22 37.81 -62.08 -36.47
N VAL A 23 38.45 -61.48 -35.47
CA VAL A 23 39.22 -62.18 -34.43
C VAL A 23 38.31 -62.56 -33.26
N PHE A 24 37.52 -61.61 -32.75
CA PHE A 24 36.73 -61.82 -31.54
C PHE A 24 35.46 -62.64 -31.76
N SER A 25 34.82 -62.52 -32.92
CA SER A 25 33.61 -63.30 -33.25
C SER A 25 33.86 -64.81 -33.34
N ARG A 26 35.12 -65.25 -33.52
CA ARG A 26 35.49 -66.67 -33.58
C ARG A 26 35.89 -67.25 -32.22
N LYS A 27 36.65 -66.51 -31.41
CA LYS A 27 37.25 -67.04 -30.16
C LYS A 27 36.51 -66.60 -28.89
N HIS A 28 35.94 -65.40 -28.88
CA HIS A 28 35.31 -64.76 -27.71
C HIS A 28 33.92 -64.22 -28.09
N LYS A 29 33.14 -65.05 -28.78
CA LYS A 29 31.87 -64.63 -29.41
C LYS A 29 30.87 -64.06 -28.41
N LYS A 30 30.81 -64.61 -27.20
CA LYS A 30 29.88 -64.18 -26.15
C LYS A 30 30.29 -62.82 -25.62
N GLU A 31 31.55 -62.69 -25.18
CA GLU A 31 32.10 -61.46 -24.62
C GLU A 31 32.06 -60.31 -25.64
N PHE A 32 32.36 -60.62 -26.91
CA PHE A 32 32.27 -59.66 -28.01
C PHE A 32 30.85 -59.09 -28.19
N ASN A 33 29.83 -59.94 -28.16
CA ASN A 33 28.44 -59.51 -28.32
C ASN A 33 27.95 -58.68 -27.12
N GLU A 34 28.34 -59.05 -25.90
CA GLU A 34 28.02 -58.25 -24.70
C GLU A 34 28.72 -56.89 -24.74
N LEU A 35 30.00 -56.85 -25.14
CA LEU A 35 30.73 -55.58 -25.27
C LEU A 35 30.13 -54.66 -26.35
N LEU A 36 29.64 -55.22 -27.46
CA LEU A 36 28.93 -54.45 -28.49
C LEU A 36 27.56 -53.93 -27.99
N SER A 37 26.92 -54.58 -27.04
CA SER A 37 25.67 -54.11 -26.45
C SER A 37 25.91 -52.99 -25.42
N ILE A 38 27.00 -53.10 -24.65
CA ILE A 38 27.38 -52.16 -23.58
C ILE A 38 28.01 -50.88 -24.14
N ALA A 39 28.84 -50.97 -25.18
CA ALA A 39 29.57 -49.83 -25.75
C ALA A 39 28.68 -48.60 -26.09
N PRO A 40 27.56 -48.75 -26.84
CA PRO A 40 26.69 -47.61 -27.13
C PRO A 40 25.96 -47.10 -25.88
N GLN A 41 25.64 -47.96 -24.91
CA GLN A 41 25.01 -47.55 -23.65
C GLN A 41 25.94 -46.72 -22.76
N LEU A 42 27.23 -47.07 -22.70
CA LEU A 42 28.26 -46.27 -22.02
C LEU A 42 28.34 -44.86 -22.62
N VAL A 43 28.28 -44.75 -23.95
CA VAL A 43 28.25 -43.46 -24.65
C VAL A 43 27.00 -42.68 -24.29
N GLN A 44 25.82 -43.33 -24.38
CA GLN A 44 24.53 -42.72 -24.09
C GLN A 44 24.48 -42.13 -22.67
N MET A 45 24.86 -42.92 -21.66
CA MET A 45 24.80 -42.50 -20.26
C MET A 45 25.77 -41.37 -19.93
N ALA A 46 27.03 -41.50 -20.37
CA ALA A 46 28.07 -40.54 -19.99
C ALA A 46 28.03 -39.23 -20.81
N GLN A 47 27.54 -39.24 -22.05
CA GLN A 47 27.44 -38.02 -22.86
C GLN A 47 26.11 -37.30 -22.76
N TYR A 48 25.01 -38.03 -22.55
CA TYR A 48 23.67 -37.47 -22.68
C TYR A 48 22.88 -37.57 -21.38
N ASP A 49 22.71 -38.78 -20.83
CA ASP A 49 21.75 -38.98 -19.74
C ASP A 49 22.19 -38.29 -18.44
N ILE A 50 23.41 -38.57 -17.96
CA ILE A 50 23.93 -37.96 -16.73
C ILE A 50 24.04 -36.43 -16.87
N PRO A 51 24.67 -35.87 -17.94
CA PRO A 51 24.72 -34.42 -18.11
C PRO A 51 23.35 -33.75 -18.26
N ALA A 52 22.36 -34.43 -18.83
CA ALA A 52 20.99 -33.91 -18.91
C ALA A 52 20.35 -33.78 -17.52
N VAL A 53 20.53 -34.78 -16.65
CA VAL A 53 20.03 -34.72 -15.27
C VAL A 53 20.77 -33.64 -14.47
N GLU A 54 22.10 -33.56 -14.56
CA GLU A 54 22.88 -32.49 -13.90
C GLU A 54 22.43 -31.09 -14.32
N LYS A 55 22.08 -30.91 -15.60
CA LYS A 55 21.52 -29.66 -16.10
C LYS A 55 20.16 -29.34 -15.48
N GLN A 56 19.31 -30.33 -15.23
CA GLN A 56 18.02 -30.12 -14.57
C GLN A 56 18.21 -29.84 -13.07
N MET A 57 19.11 -30.56 -12.39
CA MET A 57 19.47 -30.30 -10.99
C MET A 57 19.91 -28.85 -10.81
N LYS A 58 20.85 -28.37 -11.63
CA LYS A 58 21.35 -26.99 -11.57
C LYS A 58 20.26 -25.94 -11.82
N ARG A 59 19.30 -26.24 -12.71
CA ARG A 59 18.14 -25.36 -12.95
C ARG A 59 17.25 -25.25 -11.73
N ASN A 60 16.97 -26.37 -11.06
CA ASN A 60 16.17 -26.39 -9.84
C ASN A 60 16.89 -25.69 -8.69
N GLU A 61 18.19 -25.91 -8.52
CA GLU A 61 19.02 -25.17 -7.54
C GLU A 61 18.92 -23.65 -7.75
N THR A 62 19.11 -23.19 -8.98
CA THR A 62 18.99 -21.77 -9.32
C THR A 62 17.57 -21.24 -9.06
N ALA A 63 16.54 -22.03 -9.34
CA ALA A 63 15.15 -21.66 -9.09
C ALA A 63 14.83 -21.56 -7.59
N ILE A 64 15.40 -22.44 -6.77
CA ILE A 64 15.29 -22.41 -5.30
C ILE A 64 15.94 -21.15 -4.75
N GLU A 65 17.17 -20.83 -5.17
CA GLU A 65 17.88 -19.61 -4.77
C GLU A 65 17.09 -18.34 -5.12
N GLU A 66 16.55 -18.27 -6.33
CA GLU A 66 15.73 -17.15 -6.77
C GLU A 66 14.44 -17.03 -5.94
N CYS A 67 13.76 -18.14 -5.66
CA CYS A 67 12.56 -18.11 -4.83
C CYS A 67 12.87 -17.68 -3.40
N HIS A 68 13.99 -18.11 -2.81
CA HIS A 68 14.46 -17.63 -1.51
C HIS A 68 14.65 -16.12 -1.52
N ARG A 69 15.36 -15.57 -2.51
CA ARG A 69 15.57 -14.12 -2.64
C ARG A 69 14.24 -13.36 -2.70
N VAL A 70 13.29 -13.83 -3.50
CA VAL A 70 11.96 -13.19 -3.61
C VAL A 70 11.17 -13.28 -2.30
N CYS A 71 11.25 -14.40 -1.58
CA CYS A 71 10.64 -14.54 -0.26
C CYS A 71 11.20 -13.52 0.73
N ASP A 72 12.52 -13.33 0.78
CA ASP A 72 13.15 -12.35 1.67
C ASP A 72 12.77 -10.90 1.30
N GLU A 73 12.77 -10.57 0.01
CA GLU A 73 12.37 -9.25 -0.48
C GLU A 73 10.91 -8.93 -0.15
N THR A 74 10.02 -9.90 -0.33
CA THR A 74 8.60 -9.74 -0.03
C THR A 74 8.34 -9.61 1.46
N GLN A 75 9.07 -10.33 2.32
CA GLN A 75 9.01 -10.15 3.78
C GLN A 75 9.48 -8.76 4.21
N ARG A 76 10.62 -8.28 3.69
CA ARG A 76 11.09 -6.91 3.96
C ARG A 76 10.09 -5.86 3.51
N THR A 77 9.46 -6.07 2.36
CA THR A 77 8.43 -5.17 1.83
C THR A 77 7.20 -5.16 2.73
N GLN A 78 6.74 -6.32 3.19
CA GLN A 78 5.62 -6.42 4.14
C GLN A 78 5.89 -5.65 5.42
N LEU A 79 7.07 -5.81 6.02
CA LEU A 79 7.45 -5.09 7.25
C LEU A 79 7.42 -3.57 7.05
N LYS A 80 8.03 -3.06 5.97
CA LYS A 80 8.02 -1.63 5.65
C LYS A 80 6.62 -1.07 5.44
N LEU A 81 5.73 -1.84 4.81
CA LEU A 81 4.34 -1.43 4.59
C LEU A 81 3.54 -1.44 5.88
N TRP A 82 3.78 -2.42 6.75
CA TRP A 82 3.19 -2.48 8.09
C TRP A 82 3.60 -1.30 8.96
N GLU A 83 4.89 -0.94 8.95
CA GLU A 83 5.41 0.25 9.64
C GLU A 83 4.72 1.52 9.14
N ARG A 84 4.71 1.74 7.81
CA ARG A 84 4.04 2.91 7.21
C ARG A 84 2.55 2.98 7.54
N ARG A 85 1.85 1.84 7.54
CA ARG A 85 0.44 1.77 7.95
C ARG A 85 0.29 2.15 9.42
N SER A 86 1.14 1.62 10.29
CA SER A 86 1.14 1.93 11.73
C SER A 86 1.41 3.41 11.98
N ASP A 87 2.36 4.00 11.27
CA ASP A 87 2.68 5.42 11.41
C ASP A 87 1.50 6.31 11.02
N VAL A 88 0.80 6.01 9.91
CA VAL A 88 -0.40 6.75 9.52
C VAL A 88 -1.54 6.59 10.53
N LEU A 89 -1.76 5.38 11.02
CA LEU A 89 -2.79 5.15 12.05
C LEU A 89 -2.48 5.92 13.33
N LYS A 90 -1.22 5.93 13.78
CA LYS A 90 -0.77 6.71 14.94
C LYS A 90 -0.87 8.21 14.72
N GLU A 91 -0.48 8.71 13.54
CA GLU A 91 -0.54 10.13 13.17
C GLU A 91 -1.96 10.69 13.32
N TYR A 92 -2.96 9.92 12.90
CA TYR A 92 -4.36 10.32 12.97
C TYR A 92 -5.09 9.82 14.23
N GLY A 93 -4.42 9.02 15.08
CA GLY A 93 -5.03 8.39 16.26
C GLY A 93 -6.18 7.45 15.91
N VAL A 94 -6.09 6.76 14.77
CA VAL A 94 -7.13 5.83 14.30
C VAL A 94 -6.83 4.43 14.85
N GLU A 95 -7.72 3.93 15.70
CA GLU A 95 -7.63 2.58 16.25
C GLU A 95 -8.46 1.63 15.39
N VAL A 96 -7.78 0.78 14.62
CA VAL A 96 -8.44 -0.27 13.82
C VAL A 96 -8.38 -1.57 14.62
N ALA A 97 -9.53 -2.13 14.97
CA ALA A 97 -9.61 -3.43 15.63
C ALA A 97 -8.87 -4.50 14.81
N ALA A 98 -8.14 -5.38 15.49
CA ALA A 98 -7.26 -6.37 14.86
C ALA A 98 -8.01 -7.53 14.15
N ALA A 99 -9.35 -7.51 14.12
CA ALA A 99 -10.16 -8.62 13.62
C ALA A 99 -11.34 -8.12 12.76
N ASP A 100 -11.56 -8.84 11.67
CA ASP A 100 -12.67 -8.80 10.73
C ASP A 100 -12.62 -7.76 9.58
N GLY A 101 -11.92 -8.20 8.53
CA GLY A 101 -12.07 -7.86 7.12
C GLY A 101 -12.73 -6.54 6.76
N GLY A 102 -11.91 -5.54 6.42
CA GLY A 102 -12.26 -4.39 5.56
C GLY A 102 -13.27 -3.36 6.11
N VAL A 103 -14.23 -3.77 6.95
CA VAL A 103 -15.31 -2.91 7.45
C VAL A 103 -14.85 -2.03 8.63
N GLY A 104 -13.66 -2.31 9.19
CA GLY A 104 -13.13 -1.59 10.35
C GLY A 104 -12.54 -0.20 10.06
N VAL A 105 -11.94 0.04 8.88
CA VAL A 105 -11.16 1.28 8.64
C VAL A 105 -12.07 2.50 8.51
N THR A 106 -13.09 2.43 7.66
CA THR A 106 -14.06 3.52 7.48
C THR A 106 -14.75 3.87 8.79
N SER A 107 -15.21 2.84 9.53
CA SER A 107 -15.85 3.01 10.83
C SER A 107 -14.90 3.64 11.86
N ALA A 108 -13.64 3.21 11.92
CA ALA A 108 -12.63 3.77 12.82
C ALA A 108 -12.29 5.23 12.46
N VAL A 109 -12.19 5.57 11.18
CA VAL A 109 -12.01 6.96 10.73
C VAL A 109 -13.23 7.80 11.09
N ASP A 110 -14.45 7.32 10.84
CA ASP A 110 -15.69 8.01 11.21
C ASP A 110 -15.80 8.24 12.72
N GLN A 111 -15.42 7.24 13.53
CA GLN A 111 -15.33 7.37 14.98
C GLN A 111 -14.34 8.44 15.39
N ARG A 112 -13.14 8.41 14.83
CA ARG A 112 -12.09 9.37 15.16
C ARG A 112 -12.43 10.80 14.72
N VAL A 113 -13.15 10.96 13.60
CA VAL A 113 -13.70 12.25 13.13
C VAL A 113 -14.76 12.76 14.12
N ARG A 114 -15.66 11.91 14.61
CA ARG A 114 -16.66 12.29 15.63
C ARG A 114 -15.99 12.74 16.93
N GLU A 115 -14.99 12.02 17.40
CA GLU A 115 -14.21 12.40 18.59
C GLU A 115 -13.45 13.72 18.40
N ALA A 116 -12.87 13.95 17.21
CA ALA A 116 -12.25 15.23 16.86
C ALA A 116 -13.27 16.37 16.91
N CYS A 117 -14.46 16.18 16.34
CA CYS A 117 -15.55 17.18 16.38
C CYS A 117 -15.94 17.53 17.83
N ALA A 118 -16.14 16.52 18.67
CA ALA A 118 -16.44 16.73 20.09
C ALA A 118 -15.32 17.50 20.80
N LYS A 119 -14.05 17.17 20.53
CA LYS A 119 -12.88 17.82 21.14
C LYS A 119 -12.74 19.28 20.72
N VAL A 120 -12.93 19.61 19.43
CA VAL A 120 -12.87 21.00 18.96
C VAL A 120 -14.04 21.84 19.48
N ASN A 121 -15.25 21.27 19.55
CA ASN A 121 -16.42 21.95 20.10
C ASN A 121 -16.27 22.20 21.62
N THR A 122 -15.72 21.22 22.34
CA THR A 122 -15.42 21.36 23.78
C THR A 122 -14.38 22.46 24.01
N ALA A 123 -13.27 22.45 23.28
CA ALA A 123 -12.23 23.48 23.40
C ALA A 123 -12.77 24.89 23.11
N PHE A 124 -13.58 25.05 22.05
CA PHE A 124 -14.22 26.34 21.74
C PHE A 124 -15.14 26.82 22.86
N ARG A 125 -15.92 25.90 23.43
CA ARG A 125 -16.84 26.21 24.52
C ARG A 125 -16.11 26.56 25.82
N GLU A 126 -15.04 25.84 26.16
CA GLU A 126 -14.21 26.12 27.33
C GLU A 126 -13.53 27.49 27.22
N TYR A 127 -12.95 27.80 26.05
CA TYR A 127 -12.44 29.12 25.73
C TYR A 127 -13.51 30.19 25.89
N THR A 128 -14.71 29.95 25.35
CA THR A 128 -15.82 30.90 25.44
C THR A 128 -16.17 31.20 26.90
N ARG A 129 -16.20 30.17 27.76
CA ARG A 129 -16.49 30.29 29.19
C ARG A 129 -15.44 31.11 29.92
N ALA A 130 -14.17 30.88 29.61
CA ALA A 130 -13.04 31.52 30.29
C ALA A 130 -12.87 32.99 29.84
N CYS A 131 -12.95 33.26 28.54
CA CYS A 131 -12.40 34.48 27.97
C CYS A 131 -13.47 35.53 27.59
N MET A 132 -14.67 35.09 27.15
CA MET A 132 -15.61 36.00 26.48
C MET A 132 -16.30 36.99 27.41
N LYS A 133 -16.49 36.65 28.69
CA LYS A 133 -17.07 37.59 29.67
C LYS A 133 -16.18 38.83 29.84
N GLY A 134 -14.89 38.61 30.06
CA GLY A 134 -13.91 39.68 30.25
C GLY A 134 -13.76 40.51 28.98
N PHE A 135 -13.55 39.85 27.84
CA PHE A 135 -13.42 40.53 26.56
C PHE A 135 -14.65 41.39 26.22
N LYS A 136 -15.87 40.84 26.34
CA LYS A 136 -17.12 41.56 26.09
C LYS A 136 -17.22 42.85 26.92
N LEU A 137 -16.90 42.77 28.21
CA LEU A 137 -16.92 43.94 29.10
C LEU A 137 -15.94 45.01 28.64
N HIS A 138 -14.69 44.63 28.33
CA HIS A 138 -13.68 45.57 27.84
C HIS A 138 -14.05 46.19 26.49
N TYR A 139 -14.53 45.37 25.54
CA TYR A 139 -14.91 45.81 24.20
C TYR A 139 -16.08 46.81 24.23
N ASN A 140 -17.13 46.48 24.98
CA ASN A 140 -18.28 47.37 25.13
C ASN A 140 -17.91 48.66 25.86
N ALA A 141 -17.13 48.59 26.96
CA ALA A 141 -16.66 49.77 27.66
C ALA A 141 -15.74 50.65 26.80
N PHE A 142 -14.98 50.05 25.89
CA PHE A 142 -14.18 50.78 24.92
C PHE A 142 -15.08 51.52 23.92
N LEU A 143 -15.98 50.83 23.22
CA LEU A 143 -16.83 51.45 22.20
C LEU A 143 -17.82 52.46 22.77
N MET A 144 -18.32 52.26 23.99
CA MET A 144 -19.15 53.24 24.68
C MET A 144 -18.41 54.56 24.94
N ARG A 145 -17.07 54.53 25.09
CA ARG A 145 -16.24 55.74 25.26
C ARG A 145 -15.84 56.36 23.92
N SER A 146 -15.48 55.54 22.93
CA SER A 146 -14.90 56.02 21.67
C SER A 146 -15.92 56.29 20.56
N ALA A 147 -17.10 55.67 20.63
CA ALA A 147 -18.11 55.68 19.57
C ALA A 147 -19.54 55.62 20.13
N ALA A 148 -19.80 56.41 21.19
CA ALA A 148 -21.09 56.46 21.87
C ALA A 148 -22.27 56.70 20.89
N GLY A 149 -23.35 55.93 21.07
CA GLY A 149 -24.59 56.08 20.30
C GLY A 149 -24.61 55.46 18.90
N ARG A 150 -23.50 54.88 18.42
CA ARG A 150 -23.42 54.28 17.07
C ARG A 150 -23.91 52.83 16.97
N TYR A 151 -23.78 52.04 18.03
CA TYR A 151 -23.91 50.57 17.98
C TYR A 151 -24.89 49.99 19.01
N GLY A 152 -25.87 50.78 19.46
CA GLY A 152 -26.86 50.34 20.46
C GLY A 152 -26.27 50.04 21.84
N ALA A 153 -26.98 49.22 22.63
CA ALA A 153 -26.63 48.91 24.01
C ALA A 153 -25.55 47.81 24.15
N ASP A 154 -25.37 46.96 23.14
CA ASP A 154 -24.39 45.87 23.14
C ASP A 154 -23.62 45.79 21.81
N PRO A 155 -22.59 46.65 21.64
CA PRO A 155 -21.75 46.65 20.43
C PRO A 155 -21.09 45.30 20.14
N PHE A 156 -20.72 44.54 21.17
CA PHE A 156 -20.15 43.21 21.04
C PHE A 156 -21.13 42.25 20.37
N ALA A 157 -22.39 42.21 20.81
CA ALA A 157 -23.41 41.35 20.19
C ALA A 157 -23.66 41.69 18.71
N PHE A 158 -23.46 42.96 18.32
CA PHE A 158 -23.62 43.40 16.95
C PHE A 158 -22.43 43.04 16.06
N HIS A 159 -21.19 43.20 16.55
CA HIS A 159 -19.98 42.93 15.78
C HIS A 159 -19.52 41.46 15.81
N PHE A 160 -19.88 40.72 16.86
CA PHE A 160 -19.48 39.33 17.08
C PHE A 160 -20.70 38.44 17.37
N PRO A 161 -21.65 38.32 16.41
CA PRO A 161 -22.86 37.54 16.61
C PRO A 161 -22.59 36.06 16.94
N TRP A 162 -21.54 35.44 16.39
CA TRP A 162 -21.21 34.04 16.65
C TRP A 162 -20.61 33.82 18.04
N LEU A 163 -19.66 34.66 18.46
CA LEU A 163 -19.11 34.61 19.82
C LEU A 163 -20.15 35.03 20.87
N GLN A 164 -21.05 35.97 20.54
CA GLN A 164 -22.17 36.31 21.42
C GLN A 164 -23.13 35.13 21.58
N ARG A 165 -23.41 34.39 20.50
CA ARG A 165 -24.20 33.17 20.57
C ARG A 165 -23.51 32.11 21.43
N ALA A 166 -22.23 31.85 21.19
CA ALA A 166 -21.43 30.91 21.99
C ALA A 166 -21.47 31.29 23.48
N PHE A 167 -21.27 32.57 23.79
CA PHE A 167 -21.27 33.08 25.17
C PHE A 167 -22.63 32.93 25.85
N SER A 168 -23.72 33.13 25.11
CA SER A 168 -25.09 33.00 25.64
C SER A 168 -25.45 31.53 25.94
N GLU A 169 -24.88 30.59 25.19
CA GLU A 169 -25.18 29.16 25.29
C GLU A 169 -24.10 28.37 26.05
N VAL A 170 -23.12 29.05 26.65
CA VAL A 170 -21.93 28.41 27.23
C VAL A 170 -22.25 27.44 28.38
N GLU A 171 -23.42 27.57 29.01
CA GLU A 171 -23.92 26.68 30.07
C GLU A 171 -24.92 25.61 29.58
N TYR A 172 -25.30 25.61 28.29
CA TYR A 172 -26.25 24.63 27.72
C TYR A 172 -25.65 23.23 27.63
N LEU A 173 -26.44 22.18 27.47
CA LEU A 173 -25.85 20.83 27.34
C LEU A 173 -25.01 20.74 26.04
N PRO A 174 -23.88 20.02 26.04
CA PRO A 174 -23.26 19.65 24.78
C PRO A 174 -24.27 18.79 23.99
N VAL A 175 -24.31 18.94 22.67
CA VAL A 175 -25.22 18.18 21.79
C VAL A 175 -25.03 16.65 21.95
N ASP A 176 -23.86 16.21 22.43
CA ASP A 176 -23.49 14.79 22.57
C ASP A 176 -23.80 14.18 23.96
N ALA A 177 -25.06 14.22 24.39
CA ALA A 177 -25.54 13.49 25.58
C ALA A 177 -26.69 12.50 25.27
N SER A 178 -26.59 11.78 24.14
CA SER A 178 -27.37 10.57 23.75
C SER A 178 -28.28 10.63 22.52
N SER A 179 -28.10 11.53 21.55
CA SER A 179 -28.77 11.36 20.25
C SER A 179 -27.83 10.76 19.21
N VAL A 180 -27.80 9.42 19.18
CA VAL A 180 -27.64 8.68 17.93
C VAL A 180 -28.86 9.02 17.07
N ALA A 181 -28.89 10.22 16.51
CA ALA A 181 -29.68 10.47 15.33
C ALA A 181 -28.90 9.84 14.19
N THR A 182 -29.24 8.59 13.91
CA THR A 182 -29.02 7.96 12.62
C THR A 182 -29.19 9.03 11.55
N CYS A 183 -28.13 9.38 10.83
CA CYS A 183 -28.23 10.08 9.55
C CYS A 183 -28.87 9.11 8.56
N ALA A 184 -30.15 8.79 8.78
CA ALA A 184 -31.02 8.21 7.79
C ALA A 184 -31.45 9.36 6.88
N SER A 185 -31.00 9.27 5.62
CA SER A 185 -31.67 9.76 4.42
C SER A 185 -32.81 10.77 4.62
N GLY A 186 -32.54 12.01 4.22
CA GLY A 186 -33.56 12.94 3.74
C GLY A 186 -33.26 13.26 2.28
N GLU A 187 -33.49 12.30 1.38
CA GLU A 187 -33.88 12.64 0.01
C GLU A 187 -35.28 13.26 0.07
N ASP A 188 -35.40 14.53 -0.28
CA ASP A 188 -36.36 15.02 -1.28
C ASP A 188 -36.24 16.54 -1.42
N THR A 189 -35.37 16.97 -2.33
CA THR A 189 -35.67 18.04 -3.30
C THR A 189 -34.75 17.86 -4.50
N ASP A 190 -35.34 17.42 -5.62
CA ASP A 190 -34.86 17.48 -7.01
C ASP A 190 -33.35 17.56 -7.26
N VAL A 191 -32.82 16.42 -7.69
CA VAL A 191 -31.56 16.30 -8.41
C VAL A 191 -31.64 17.02 -9.74
N ALA A 192 -30.88 18.10 -9.88
CA ALA A 192 -30.22 18.47 -11.13
C ALA A 192 -28.91 19.23 -10.83
N GLY A 193 -27.94 18.53 -10.24
CA GLY A 193 -26.54 18.98 -10.32
C GLY A 193 -26.03 18.80 -11.75
N PRO A 194 -25.06 19.62 -12.22
CA PRO A 194 -24.52 19.46 -13.57
C PRO A 194 -23.78 18.13 -13.66
N HIS A 195 -24.39 17.17 -14.35
CA HIS A 195 -23.76 15.91 -14.70
C HIS A 195 -22.65 16.20 -15.72
N ILE A 196 -21.40 16.16 -15.28
CA ILE A 196 -20.27 16.11 -16.20
C ILE A 196 -20.10 14.65 -16.60
N ASP A 197 -20.55 14.34 -17.81
CA ASP A 197 -20.30 13.09 -18.51
C ASP A 197 -18.81 13.05 -18.89
N TRP A 198 -18.08 12.09 -18.31
CA TRP A 198 -16.69 11.80 -18.65
C TRP A 198 -16.62 10.58 -19.57
N GLY A 199 -17.49 10.51 -20.57
CA GLY A 199 -17.55 9.43 -21.55
C GLY A 199 -16.21 9.19 -22.23
N ASP A 200 -15.61 8.04 -21.93
CA ASP A 200 -14.60 7.40 -22.76
C ASP A 200 -15.10 5.98 -23.09
N ASP A 201 -15.43 5.76 -24.36
CA ASP A 201 -14.90 4.67 -25.19
C ASP A 201 -15.83 4.37 -26.38
N GLY A 202 -15.26 4.42 -27.60
CA GLY A 202 -15.62 3.48 -28.66
C GLY A 202 -16.35 4.02 -29.89
N ASP A 203 -15.59 4.15 -30.97
CA ASP A 203 -15.94 4.22 -32.40
C ASP A 203 -17.40 3.92 -32.82
N GLY A 204 -17.97 4.80 -33.66
CA GLY A 204 -19.15 4.46 -34.45
C GLY A 204 -19.81 5.60 -35.24
N ALA A 205 -19.30 5.85 -36.46
CA ALA A 205 -20.04 6.29 -37.65
C ALA A 205 -20.52 7.76 -37.82
N GLU A 206 -20.43 8.16 -39.08
CA GLU A 206 -20.66 9.47 -39.69
C GLU A 206 -22.11 9.98 -39.61
N GLY A 207 -22.27 11.31 -39.56
CA GLY A 207 -23.56 11.97 -39.76
C GLY A 207 -23.47 13.49 -39.60
N ALA A 208 -23.16 14.20 -40.69
CA ALA A 208 -23.23 15.66 -40.80
C ALA A 208 -24.70 16.14 -40.70
N VAL A 209 -25.10 17.38 -40.39
CA VAL A 209 -24.67 18.72 -40.81
C VAL A 209 -25.46 19.73 -39.94
N ALA A 210 -24.83 20.88 -39.59
CA ALA A 210 -25.42 22.20 -39.28
C ALA A 210 -26.36 22.30 -38.06
N GLU A 211 -26.42 23.37 -37.28
CA GLU A 211 -26.16 24.78 -37.52
C GLU A 211 -26.22 25.46 -36.13
N LEU A 212 -25.15 26.09 -35.66
CA LEU A 212 -25.21 27.26 -34.75
C LEU A 212 -23.81 27.82 -34.53
N ALA A 213 -23.45 28.66 -35.49
CA ALA A 213 -22.58 29.83 -35.42
C ALA A 213 -21.69 30.00 -34.17
N LYS A 214 -20.37 29.97 -34.45
CA LYS A 214 -19.35 30.92 -33.99
C LYS A 214 -19.83 31.95 -32.94
N ALA A 215 -19.51 31.69 -31.68
CA ALA A 215 -19.12 32.73 -30.75
C ALA A 215 -17.70 32.40 -30.27
N ALA A 216 -16.72 33.09 -30.85
CA ALA A 216 -15.36 33.08 -30.34
C ALA A 216 -15.42 33.57 -28.88
N VAL A 217 -14.99 32.73 -27.95
CA VAL A 217 -14.88 33.11 -26.53
C VAL A 217 -13.80 34.19 -26.43
N HIS A 218 -14.25 35.45 -26.33
CA HIS A 218 -13.41 36.58 -25.98
C HIS A 218 -13.32 36.62 -24.45
N ILE A 219 -12.17 36.26 -23.89
CA ILE A 219 -11.89 36.42 -22.46
C ILE A 219 -11.26 37.80 -22.29
N SER A 220 -12.06 38.79 -21.85
CA SER A 220 -11.55 40.07 -21.36
C SER A 220 -11.22 39.95 -19.88
N TRP A 221 -9.96 40.19 -19.53
CA TRP A 221 -9.52 40.37 -18.14
C TRP A 221 -9.71 41.83 -17.74
N ASP A 222 -10.96 42.27 -17.61
CA ASP A 222 -11.27 43.56 -17.01
C ASP A 222 -11.57 43.38 -15.52
N ALA A 223 -10.57 43.68 -14.70
CA ALA A 223 -10.54 43.57 -13.26
C ALA A 223 -11.29 44.74 -12.58
N THR A 224 -12.59 44.90 -12.84
CA THR A 224 -13.36 46.00 -12.23
C THR A 224 -14.68 45.64 -11.56
N GLU A 225 -15.20 44.42 -11.70
CA GLU A 225 -16.35 43.98 -10.91
C GLU A 225 -16.17 42.51 -10.48
N MET A 226 -15.39 42.31 -9.41
CA MET A 226 -15.64 41.16 -8.54
C MET A 226 -16.96 41.45 -7.83
N GLU A 227 -18.08 41.12 -8.46
CA GLU A 227 -19.33 40.93 -7.73
C GLU A 227 -19.06 39.86 -6.68
N ALA A 228 -19.01 40.31 -5.42
CA ALA A 228 -19.02 39.43 -4.27
C ALA A 228 -20.25 38.53 -4.43
N ARG A 229 -20.02 37.25 -4.73
CA ARG A 229 -21.07 36.24 -4.59
C ARG A 229 -21.66 36.43 -3.20
N LEU A 230 -22.94 36.79 -3.13
CA LEU A 230 -23.70 36.85 -1.90
C LEU A 230 -23.52 35.51 -1.19
N VAL A 231 -22.76 35.53 -0.09
CA VAL A 231 -22.61 34.39 0.81
C VAL A 231 -24.02 34.03 1.26
N GLU A 232 -24.43 32.79 0.99
CA GLU A 232 -25.71 32.25 1.43
C GLU A 232 -25.86 32.45 2.94
N ASP A 233 -26.76 33.37 3.30
CA ASP A 233 -27.35 33.63 4.61
C ASP A 233 -26.38 33.43 5.80
N ASP A 234 -25.75 34.51 6.28
CA ASP A 234 -24.94 34.55 7.53
C ASP A 234 -25.78 34.32 8.81
N SER A 235 -26.92 33.63 8.68
CA SER A 235 -27.80 33.28 9.76
C SER A 235 -27.11 32.35 10.77
N LEU A 236 -27.19 32.75 12.03
CA LEU A 236 -26.84 31.91 13.17
C LEU A 236 -27.69 30.64 13.17
N PRO A 237 -27.16 29.50 13.63
CA PRO A 237 -27.93 28.29 13.76
C PRO A 237 -29.16 28.50 14.67
N ALA A 238 -30.24 27.77 14.38
CA ALA A 238 -31.42 27.74 15.24
C ALA A 238 -31.04 27.22 16.63
N THR A 239 -31.62 27.81 17.68
CA THR A 239 -31.43 27.38 19.07
C THR A 239 -32.67 26.65 19.55
N ASP A 240 -32.47 25.54 20.25
CA ASP A 240 -33.53 24.82 20.96
C ASP A 240 -33.62 25.24 22.44
N GLY A 241 -32.74 26.16 22.87
CA GLY A 241 -32.65 26.65 24.25
C GLY A 241 -32.08 25.65 25.25
N LEU A 242 -31.60 24.49 24.79
CA LEU A 242 -31.14 23.39 25.64
C LEU A 242 -29.72 22.95 25.32
N HIS A 243 -29.33 22.97 24.05
CA HIS A 243 -28.03 22.51 23.58
C HIS A 243 -27.20 23.62 22.96
N PHE A 244 -25.88 23.49 23.07
CA PHE A 244 -24.93 24.40 22.43
C PHE A 244 -25.06 24.31 20.90
N SER A 245 -25.51 25.39 20.25
CA SER A 245 -25.91 25.37 18.83
C SER A 245 -24.77 25.52 17.83
N ILE A 246 -23.62 26.02 18.27
CA ILE A 246 -22.46 26.22 17.40
C ILE A 246 -21.65 24.93 17.30
N ASP A 247 -21.29 24.60 16.07
CA ASP A 247 -20.60 23.36 15.75
C ASP A 247 -19.44 23.60 14.79
N ILE A 248 -18.22 23.58 15.32
CA ILE A 248 -16.96 23.84 14.63
C ILE A 248 -16.60 22.74 13.61
N GLY A 249 -17.21 21.55 13.74
CA GLY A 249 -17.15 20.55 12.68
C GLY A 249 -17.81 21.05 11.39
N SER A 250 -18.76 22.00 11.49
CA SER A 250 -19.40 22.59 10.33
C SER A 250 -18.54 23.68 9.71
N THR A 251 -18.40 23.62 8.38
CA THR A 251 -17.59 24.55 7.61
C THR A 251 -18.12 25.98 7.72
N LYS A 252 -19.44 26.15 7.63
CA LYS A 252 -20.09 27.46 7.77
C LYS A 252 -19.79 28.09 9.13
N HIS A 253 -20.08 27.36 10.20
CA HIS A 253 -19.86 27.82 11.57
C HIS A 253 -18.39 28.13 11.83
N ARG A 254 -17.49 27.23 11.42
CA ARG A 254 -16.04 27.36 11.62
C ARG A 254 -15.49 28.61 10.94
N VAL A 255 -15.87 28.91 9.69
CA VAL A 255 -15.37 30.08 8.97
C VAL A 255 -15.74 31.37 9.72
N ASN A 256 -16.99 31.50 10.13
CA ASN A 256 -17.47 32.69 10.84
C ASN A 256 -16.87 32.83 12.23
N VAL A 257 -16.77 31.73 12.99
CA VAL A 257 -16.11 31.73 14.30
C VAL A 257 -14.63 32.09 14.18
N LEU A 258 -13.89 31.54 13.21
CA LEU A 258 -12.47 31.86 13.02
C LEU A 258 -12.26 33.33 12.64
N ALA A 259 -13.12 33.90 11.81
CA ALA A 259 -13.07 35.32 11.44
C ALA A 259 -13.31 36.23 12.66
N GLU A 260 -14.29 35.89 13.50
CA GLU A 260 -14.54 36.63 14.74
C GLU A 260 -13.38 36.50 15.74
N LEU A 261 -12.82 35.29 15.92
CA LEU A 261 -11.63 35.08 16.77
C LEU A 261 -10.41 35.86 16.27
N GLU A 262 -10.22 35.98 14.95
CA GLU A 262 -9.16 36.81 14.39
C GLU A 262 -9.37 38.29 14.72
N ALA A 263 -10.59 38.80 14.57
CA ALA A 263 -10.91 40.18 14.93
C ALA A 263 -10.74 40.45 16.44
N VAL A 264 -11.08 39.48 17.30
CA VAL A 264 -10.80 39.55 18.76
C VAL A 264 -9.30 39.66 19.02
N ALA A 265 -8.49 38.76 18.44
CA ALA A 265 -7.05 38.76 18.62
C ALA A 265 -6.41 40.09 18.17
N CYS A 266 -6.84 40.61 17.01
CA CYS A 266 -6.39 41.91 16.49
C CYS A 266 -6.73 43.05 17.46
N PHE A 267 -7.99 43.14 17.91
CA PHE A 267 -8.40 44.19 18.86
C PHE A 267 -7.59 44.11 20.16
N CYS A 268 -7.45 42.92 20.72
CA CYS A 268 -6.72 42.71 21.98
C CYS A 268 -5.26 43.14 21.86
N ARG A 269 -4.58 42.76 20.76
CA ARG A 269 -3.19 43.17 20.48
C ARG A 269 -3.02 44.67 20.33
N GLU A 270 -3.91 45.32 19.58
CA GLU A 270 -3.84 46.77 19.34
C GLU A 270 -4.03 47.61 20.61
N ARG A 271 -4.82 47.09 21.57
CA ARG A 271 -5.11 47.80 22.82
C ARG A 271 -4.11 47.52 23.93
N GLY A 272 -3.49 46.34 23.94
CA GLY A 272 -2.23 46.08 24.64
C GLY A 272 -2.25 46.19 26.18
N THR A 273 -3.41 46.14 26.85
CA THR A 273 -3.47 46.00 28.31
C THR A 273 -3.19 44.56 28.72
N ALA A 274 -2.64 44.32 29.92
CA ALA A 274 -2.25 42.98 30.37
C ALA A 274 -3.37 41.93 30.19
N ASP A 275 -4.58 42.23 30.67
CA ASP A 275 -5.75 41.35 30.56
C ASP A 275 -6.18 41.08 29.09
N LEU A 276 -5.97 42.05 28.20
CA LEU A 276 -6.28 41.88 26.77
C LEU A 276 -5.19 41.08 26.06
N LEU A 277 -3.92 41.23 26.45
CA LEU A 277 -2.82 40.44 25.90
C LEU A 277 -2.91 38.96 26.29
N GLU A 278 -3.36 38.67 27.51
CA GLU A 278 -3.69 37.29 27.94
C GLU A 278 -4.82 36.73 27.07
N CYS A 279 -5.92 37.48 26.93
CA CYS A 279 -7.03 37.09 26.05
C CYS A 279 -6.58 36.88 24.59
N ALA A 280 -5.71 37.73 24.03
CA ALA A 280 -5.16 37.55 22.69
C ALA A 280 -4.40 36.22 22.56
N THR A 281 -3.57 35.90 23.55
CA THR A 281 -2.78 34.67 23.57
C THR A 281 -3.68 33.43 23.59
N GLU A 282 -4.70 33.43 24.44
CA GLU A 282 -5.69 32.34 24.50
C GLU A 282 -6.51 32.23 23.20
N THR A 283 -6.91 33.37 22.63
CA THR A 283 -7.64 33.44 21.34
C THR A 283 -6.81 32.83 20.22
N GLU A 284 -5.53 33.18 20.14
CA GLU A 284 -4.61 32.68 19.12
C GLU A 284 -4.32 31.20 19.29
N SER A 285 -4.13 30.73 20.53
CA SER A 285 -3.95 29.32 20.83
C SER A 285 -5.17 28.50 20.40
N LEU A 286 -6.38 28.98 20.68
CA LEU A 286 -7.60 28.32 20.21
C LEU A 286 -7.65 28.33 18.67
N ARG A 287 -7.42 29.48 18.03
CA ARG A 287 -7.46 29.60 16.57
C ARG A 287 -6.47 28.62 15.91
N ASP A 288 -5.25 28.56 16.42
CA ASP A 288 -4.23 27.63 15.95
C ASP A 288 -4.67 26.17 16.14
N PHE A 289 -5.25 25.83 17.29
CA PHE A 289 -5.82 24.50 17.53
C PHE A 289 -6.95 24.17 16.53
N LEU A 290 -7.88 25.09 16.27
CA LEU A 290 -8.99 24.85 15.34
C LEU A 290 -8.55 24.75 13.87
N SER A 291 -7.49 25.47 13.48
CA SER A 291 -7.01 25.53 12.10
C SER A 291 -5.93 24.48 11.79
N ASN A 292 -4.91 24.38 12.63
CA ASN A 292 -3.64 23.72 12.32
C ASN A 292 -3.43 22.38 13.06
N SER A 293 -4.21 22.09 14.09
CA SER A 293 -4.11 20.81 14.79
C SER A 293 -4.66 19.65 13.95
N LYS A 294 -4.28 18.41 14.32
CA LYS A 294 -4.85 17.19 13.76
C LYS A 294 -6.33 17.03 14.08
N GLU A 295 -6.76 17.48 15.26
CA GLU A 295 -8.16 17.55 15.63
C GLU A 295 -8.95 18.48 14.71
N GLY A 296 -8.38 19.65 14.39
CA GLY A 296 -8.95 20.57 13.41
C GLY A 296 -9.01 19.97 12.01
N GLU A 297 -7.95 19.27 11.58
CA GLU A 297 -7.91 18.54 10.30
C GLU A 297 -9.00 17.47 10.24
N LEU A 298 -9.12 16.63 11.26
CA LEU A 298 -10.11 15.56 11.35
C LEU A 298 -11.54 16.09 11.44
N ALA A 299 -11.79 17.17 12.19
CA ALA A 299 -13.12 17.78 12.26
C ALA A 299 -13.60 18.28 10.89
N ARG A 300 -12.69 18.81 10.06
CA ARG A 300 -13.00 19.20 8.66
C ARG A 300 -13.40 18.02 7.78
N MET A 301 -12.90 16.82 8.06
CA MET A 301 -13.25 15.61 7.31
C MET A 301 -14.71 15.20 7.49
N ARG A 302 -15.42 15.72 8.50
CA ARG A 302 -16.84 15.43 8.72
C ARG A 302 -17.71 15.79 7.51
N GLU A 303 -17.47 16.95 6.92
CA GLU A 303 -18.21 17.44 5.74
C GLU A 303 -17.43 17.22 4.43
N SER A 304 -16.12 16.99 4.51
CA SER A 304 -15.27 16.77 3.34
C SER A 304 -15.15 15.28 3.01
N TYR A 305 -16.10 14.76 2.23
CA TYR A 305 -16.09 13.37 1.77
C TYR A 305 -14.75 12.99 1.09
N ARG A 306 -14.22 13.88 0.23
CA ARG A 306 -12.97 13.64 -0.50
C ARG A 306 -11.76 13.44 0.41
N THR A 307 -11.60 14.27 1.43
CA THR A 307 -10.44 14.15 2.33
C THR A 307 -10.56 12.91 3.21
N LYS A 308 -11.78 12.62 3.69
CA LYS A 308 -12.08 11.41 4.45
C LYS A 308 -11.81 10.14 3.64
N SER A 309 -12.37 10.04 2.43
CA SER A 309 -12.15 8.92 1.51
C SER A 309 -10.67 8.79 1.16
N SER A 310 -9.95 9.89 0.91
CA SER A 310 -8.52 9.83 0.64
C SER A 310 -7.70 9.20 1.77
N LEU A 311 -8.05 9.48 3.03
CA LEU A 311 -7.42 8.87 4.21
C LEU A 311 -7.75 7.38 4.30
N VAL A 312 -9.02 7.01 4.15
CA VAL A 312 -9.48 5.60 4.14
C VAL A 312 -8.74 4.83 3.05
N ASP A 313 -8.79 5.30 1.81
CA ASP A 313 -8.12 4.67 0.67
C ASP A 313 -6.62 4.52 0.91
N ARG A 314 -5.98 5.51 1.56
CA ARG A 314 -4.55 5.44 1.88
C ARG A 314 -4.25 4.30 2.85
N ILE A 315 -5.06 4.12 3.88
CA ILE A 315 -4.90 3.04 4.87
C ILE A 315 -5.17 1.68 4.21
N GLU A 316 -6.24 1.58 3.43
CA GLU A 316 -6.63 0.34 2.72
C GLU A 316 -5.61 -0.05 1.65
N ARG A 317 -5.01 0.92 0.94
CA ARG A 317 -3.93 0.64 -0.03
C ARG A 317 -2.75 -0.05 0.63
N PHE A 318 -2.36 0.33 1.85
CA PHE A 318 -1.30 -0.38 2.56
C PHE A 318 -1.70 -1.83 2.87
N GLU A 319 -2.93 -2.05 3.32
CA GLU A 319 -3.44 -3.39 3.61
C GLU A 319 -3.48 -4.29 2.37
N HIS A 320 -3.95 -3.74 1.25
CA HIS A 320 -3.92 -4.42 -0.04
C HIS A 320 -2.50 -4.77 -0.48
N GLN A 321 -1.56 -3.82 -0.39
CA GLN A 321 -0.15 -4.06 -0.75
C GLN A 321 0.52 -5.10 0.15
N ILE A 322 0.22 -5.11 1.46
CA ILE A 322 0.69 -6.12 2.41
C ILE A 322 0.17 -7.50 2.00
N MET A 323 -1.13 -7.61 1.71
CA MET A 323 -1.74 -8.86 1.25
C MET A 323 -1.13 -9.36 -0.06
N VAL A 324 -0.91 -8.49 -1.05
CA VAL A 324 -0.27 -8.84 -2.31
C VAL A 324 1.16 -9.36 -2.07
N ALA A 325 1.94 -8.68 -1.23
CA ALA A 325 3.28 -9.12 -0.89
C ALA A 325 3.28 -10.46 -0.12
N LYS A 326 2.29 -10.69 0.76
CA LYS A 326 2.08 -11.98 1.45
C LYS A 326 1.75 -13.09 0.47
N ASN A 327 0.82 -12.88 -0.44
CA ASN A 327 0.44 -13.85 -1.45
C ASN A 327 1.60 -14.20 -2.38
N ARG A 328 2.40 -13.20 -2.77
CA ARG A 328 3.63 -13.42 -3.55
C ARG A 328 4.63 -14.28 -2.78
N SER A 329 4.86 -13.99 -1.50
CA SER A 329 5.74 -14.80 -0.64
C SER A 329 5.27 -16.26 -0.56
N VAL A 330 3.97 -16.48 -0.32
CA VAL A 330 3.37 -17.82 -0.25
C VAL A 330 3.51 -18.58 -1.57
N ALA A 331 3.24 -17.92 -2.70
CA ALA A 331 3.36 -18.54 -4.02
C ALA A 331 4.82 -18.95 -4.34
N HIS A 332 5.80 -18.11 -3.98
CA HIS A 332 7.21 -18.46 -4.17
C HIS A 332 7.70 -19.53 -3.18
N ALA A 333 7.20 -19.53 -1.95
CA ALA A 333 7.48 -20.61 -1.00
C ALA A 333 6.94 -21.97 -1.47
N ALA A 334 5.77 -22.00 -2.11
CA ALA A 334 5.23 -23.20 -2.73
C ALA A 334 6.10 -23.67 -3.90
N LYS A 335 6.44 -22.77 -4.84
CA LYS A 335 7.34 -23.09 -5.97
C LYS A 335 8.71 -23.60 -5.52
N MET A 336 9.25 -23.02 -4.44
CA MET A 336 10.52 -23.44 -3.85
C MET A 336 10.45 -24.87 -3.29
N ARG A 337 9.32 -25.23 -2.65
CA ARG A 337 9.07 -26.59 -2.18
C ARG A 337 9.00 -27.56 -3.36
N ASP A 338 8.21 -27.23 -4.39
CA ASP A 338 8.09 -28.06 -5.60
C ASP A 338 9.46 -28.27 -6.28
N ALA A 339 10.25 -27.21 -6.41
CA ALA A 339 11.60 -27.29 -6.98
C ALA A 339 12.57 -28.11 -6.12
N SER A 340 12.41 -28.06 -4.79
CA SER A 340 13.21 -28.87 -3.85
C SER A 340 12.85 -30.35 -3.95
N ASP A 341 11.55 -30.67 -4.04
CA ASP A 341 11.07 -32.05 -4.20
C ASP A 341 11.54 -32.65 -5.54
N GLU A 342 11.50 -31.87 -6.63
CA GLU A 342 12.03 -32.29 -7.93
C GLU A 342 13.56 -32.43 -7.92
N LEU A 343 14.29 -31.54 -7.25
CA LEU A 343 15.74 -31.65 -7.09
C LEU A 343 16.13 -32.95 -6.39
N GLU A 344 15.38 -33.36 -5.36
CA GLU A 344 15.64 -34.61 -4.65
C GLU A 344 15.39 -35.83 -5.54
N LYS A 345 14.33 -35.83 -6.36
CA LYS A 345 14.10 -36.87 -7.38
C LYS A 345 15.25 -36.96 -8.38
N PHE A 346 15.75 -35.81 -8.86
CA PHE A 346 16.87 -35.80 -9.80
C PHE A 346 18.19 -36.25 -9.18
N LYS A 347 18.43 -35.98 -7.89
CA LYS A 347 19.59 -36.54 -7.17
C LYS A 347 19.56 -38.06 -7.13
N VAL A 348 18.41 -38.64 -6.77
CA VAL A 348 18.24 -40.11 -6.77
C VAL A 348 18.45 -40.68 -8.18
N GLN A 349 17.87 -40.07 -9.21
CA GLN A 349 18.09 -40.49 -10.60
C GLN A 349 19.55 -40.37 -11.03
N HIS A 350 20.24 -39.30 -10.62
CA HIS A 350 21.67 -39.12 -10.90
C HIS A 350 22.50 -40.24 -10.27
N ASP A 351 22.27 -40.55 -9.00
CA ASP A 351 22.96 -41.63 -8.29
C ASP A 351 22.71 -42.99 -8.94
N GLU A 352 21.47 -43.27 -9.37
CA GLU A 352 21.11 -44.48 -10.12
C GLU A 352 21.86 -44.56 -11.47
N LEU A 353 21.90 -43.47 -12.23
CA LEU A 353 22.60 -43.41 -13.51
C LEU A 353 24.12 -43.59 -13.33
N VAL A 354 24.72 -42.96 -12.33
CA VAL A 354 26.14 -43.12 -11.99
C VAL A 354 26.45 -44.54 -11.57
N SER A 355 25.60 -45.15 -10.73
CA SER A 355 25.74 -46.54 -10.30
C SER A 355 25.67 -47.51 -11.48
N ARG A 356 24.70 -47.31 -12.39
CA ARG A 356 24.55 -48.12 -13.60
C ARG A 356 25.71 -47.92 -14.58
N LEU A 357 26.19 -46.68 -14.75
CA LEU A 357 27.40 -46.41 -15.54
C LEU A 357 28.62 -47.16 -14.98
N ARG A 358 28.79 -47.17 -13.65
CA ARG A 358 29.85 -47.92 -12.97
C ARG A 358 29.74 -49.42 -13.25
N SER A 359 28.55 -49.98 -13.07
CA SER A 359 28.28 -51.41 -13.33
C SER A 359 28.59 -51.79 -14.77
N MET A 360 28.13 -50.99 -15.75
CA MET A 360 28.39 -51.26 -17.17
C MET A 360 29.88 -51.16 -17.52
N ARG A 361 30.60 -50.19 -16.94
CA ARG A 361 32.06 -50.10 -17.10
C ARG A 361 32.76 -51.33 -16.54
N ASP A 362 32.37 -51.76 -15.35
CA ASP A 362 33.02 -52.90 -14.67
C ASP A 362 32.73 -54.22 -15.38
N GLU A 363 31.50 -54.39 -15.90
CA GLU A 363 31.14 -55.52 -16.76
C GLU A 363 31.92 -55.50 -18.07
N ALA A 364 32.03 -54.34 -18.73
CA ALA A 364 32.87 -54.17 -19.92
C ALA A 364 34.35 -54.48 -19.65
N LEU A 365 34.90 -54.01 -18.53
CA LEU A 365 36.27 -54.32 -18.12
C LEU A 365 36.46 -55.82 -17.90
N THR A 366 35.52 -56.48 -17.21
CA THR A 366 35.59 -57.92 -16.96
C THR A 366 35.62 -58.73 -18.26
N HIS A 367 34.76 -58.39 -19.22
CA HIS A 367 34.75 -59.05 -20.54
C HIS A 367 36.02 -58.77 -21.33
N LEU A 368 36.53 -57.53 -21.31
CA LEU A 368 37.77 -57.18 -21.98
C LEU A 368 38.96 -57.92 -21.34
N GLU A 369 39.06 -57.98 -20.01
CA GLU A 369 40.15 -58.66 -19.29
C GLU A 369 40.16 -60.17 -19.59
N TYR A 370 38.99 -60.79 -19.75
CA TYR A 370 38.88 -62.18 -20.19
C TYR A 370 39.42 -62.39 -21.62
N MET A 371 39.24 -61.41 -22.51
CA MET A 371 39.75 -61.45 -23.88
C MET A 371 41.26 -61.17 -23.96
N PHE A 372 41.85 -60.50 -22.97
CA PHE A 372 43.29 -60.21 -22.90
C PHE A 372 43.90 -60.47 -21.51
N PRO A 373 44.02 -61.75 -21.08
CA PRO A 373 44.43 -62.09 -19.71
C PRO A 373 45.86 -61.65 -19.33
N GLU A 374 46.73 -61.42 -20.32
CA GLU A 374 48.13 -61.00 -20.11
C GLU A 374 48.34 -59.49 -20.16
N ARG A 375 47.27 -58.69 -20.31
CA ARG A 375 47.37 -57.24 -20.49
C ARG A 375 46.40 -56.52 -19.55
N LYS A 376 46.88 -55.46 -18.92
CA LYS A 376 46.03 -54.53 -18.18
C LYS A 376 45.19 -53.72 -19.16
N ILE A 377 43.87 -53.63 -18.93
CA ILE A 377 42.95 -52.87 -19.78
C ILE A 377 42.39 -51.70 -18.98
N LEU A 378 42.23 -50.56 -19.64
CA LEU A 378 41.67 -49.35 -19.06
C LEU A 378 40.63 -48.78 -20.03
N ILE A 379 39.43 -48.51 -19.53
CA ILE A 379 38.44 -47.69 -20.24
C ILE A 379 38.67 -46.23 -19.80
N VAL A 380 38.99 -45.37 -20.77
CA VAL A 380 39.38 -43.98 -20.52
C VAL A 380 38.40 -43.00 -21.18
N GLY A 381 38.38 -41.76 -20.67
CA GLY A 381 37.54 -40.68 -21.19
C GLY A 381 36.87 -39.87 -20.09
N ASP A 382 35.95 -39.00 -20.50
CA ASP A 382 35.12 -38.16 -19.61
C ASP A 382 34.15 -38.95 -18.73
N LEU A 383 33.86 -40.22 -19.02
CA LEU A 383 33.07 -41.07 -18.11
C LEU A 383 33.68 -41.16 -16.70
N ASN A 384 35.01 -41.05 -16.59
CA ASN A 384 35.71 -41.20 -15.32
C ASN A 384 35.46 -40.01 -14.38
N LYS A 385 34.95 -38.88 -14.89
CA LYS A 385 34.52 -37.75 -14.06
C LYS A 385 33.34 -38.11 -13.17
N PHE A 386 32.50 -39.05 -13.60
CA PHE A 386 31.32 -39.49 -12.84
C PHE A 386 31.62 -40.66 -11.90
N LEU A 387 32.79 -41.29 -12.04
CA LEU A 387 33.14 -42.54 -11.35
C LEU A 387 34.27 -42.39 -10.34
N ALA A 388 34.90 -41.20 -10.28
CA ALA A 388 35.84 -40.79 -9.24
C ALA A 388 35.07 -40.30 -8.01
#